data_AF-A0A8S3JL65-F1
#
_entry.id   AF-A0A8S3JL65-F1
#
_cell.length_a   1.000
_cell.length_b   1.000
_cell.length_c   1.000
_cell.angle_alpha   90.00
_cell.angle_beta   90.00
_cell.angle_gamma   90.00
#
_symmetry.space_group_name_H-M   'P 1'
#
loop_
_entity.id
_entity.type
_entity.pdbx_description
1 polymer ?
#
loop_
_entity_poly.entity_id
_entity_poly.type
_entity_poly.pdbx_seq_one_letter_code
_entity_poly.pdbx_strand_id
1 'polypeptide(L)'
;MVVVFGVLTFLIEYNEDRNSTRLGVIAVIFVFIFLVCFSIGLGPIPFFYANEVSRPEARDSIQALGFVVNYVGNIILSLFFPAFNSMLGGYVFLIFLFFLLISLGFLWLKMPETRNSTIGDLENFWKIPSNPPSDSLIVSSVKT
;
A
#
# COMPACT_ATOMS: atom_id res chain seq x y z
N MET A 1 5.60 -9.40 -7.86
CA MET A 1 5.97 -7.98 -7.62
C MET A 1 7.32 -7.84 -6.90
N VAL A 2 7.50 -8.36 -5.67
CA VAL A 2 8.79 -8.27 -4.92
C VAL A 2 9.98 -8.77 -5.74
N VAL A 3 9.86 -9.94 -6.37
CA VAL A 3 10.90 -10.52 -7.24
C VAL A 3 11.22 -9.60 -8.42
N VAL A 4 10.20 -9.04 -9.08
CA VAL A 4 10.36 -8.13 -10.21
C VAL A 4 11.08 -6.84 -9.78
N PHE A 5 10.74 -6.31 -8.61
CA PHE A 5 11.38 -5.12 -8.05
C PHE A 5 12.84 -5.37 -7.63
N GLY A 6 13.15 -6.56 -7.09
CA GLY A 6 14.53 -6.96 -6.81
C GLY A 6 15.37 -7.10 -8.07
N VAL A 7 14.83 -7.75 -9.11
CA VAL A 7 15.50 -7.88 -10.42
C VAL A 7 15.69 -6.51 -11.08
N LEU A 8 14.69 -5.63 -11.01
CA LEU A 8 14.79 -4.25 -11.48
C LEU A 8 15.95 -3.50 -10.81
N THR A 9 16.02 -3.56 -9.47
CA THR A 9 17.07 -2.88 -8.69
C THR A 9 18.45 -3.37 -9.12
N PHE A 10 18.62 -4.68 -9.27
CA PHE A 10 19.87 -5.27 -9.75
C PHE A 10 20.22 -4.85 -11.17
N LEU A 11 19.24 -4.75 -12.09
CA LEU A 11 19.47 -4.33 -13.47
C LEU A 11 19.86 -2.85 -13.57
N ILE A 12 19.29 -1.98 -12.73
CA ILE A 12 19.63 -0.55 -12.68
C ILE A 12 21.07 -0.38 -12.19
N GLU A 13 21.43 -1.01 -11.07
CA GLU A 13 22.80 -0.98 -10.53
C GLU A 13 23.81 -1.54 -11.55
N TYR A 14 23.52 -2.71 -12.13
CA TYR A 14 24.40 -3.35 -13.11
C TYR A 14 24.54 -2.52 -14.41
N ASN A 15 23.53 -1.73 -14.75
CA ASN A 15 23.59 -0.79 -15.87
C ASN A 15 24.43 0.44 -15.54
N GLU A 16 24.38 0.94 -14.31
CA GLU A 16 25.15 2.11 -13.85
C GLU A 16 26.66 1.82 -13.91
N ASP A 17 27.09 0.62 -13.51
CA ASP A 17 28.50 0.18 -13.59
C ASP A 17 29.04 0.02 -15.03
N ARG A 18 28.18 -0.33 -15.99
CA ARG A 18 28.59 -0.70 -17.37
C ARG A 18 28.23 0.34 -18.42
N ASN A 19 27.36 1.30 -18.10
CA ASN A 19 26.81 2.34 -18.97
C ASN A 19 26.41 1.82 -20.38
N SER A 20 25.64 0.73 -20.44
CA SER A 20 25.29 0.04 -21.68
C SER A 20 23.84 0.28 -22.10
N THR A 21 23.62 0.85 -23.29
CA THR A 21 22.27 1.15 -23.81
C THR A 21 21.33 -0.07 -23.81
N ARG A 22 21.87 -1.28 -24.05
CA ARG A 22 21.08 -2.53 -24.05
C ARG A 22 20.51 -2.86 -22.67
N LEU A 23 21.31 -2.68 -21.62
CA LEU A 23 20.87 -2.94 -20.25
C LEU A 23 19.84 -1.89 -19.81
N GLY A 24 20.02 -0.63 -20.21
CA GLY A 24 19.03 0.43 -19.99
C GLY A 24 17.67 0.11 -20.61
N VAL A 25 17.63 -0.37 -21.86
CA VAL A 25 16.36 -0.78 -22.52
C VAL A 25 15.69 -1.93 -21.76
N ILE A 26 16.47 -2.92 -21.30
CA ILE A 26 15.95 -4.03 -20.50
C ILE A 26 15.41 -3.51 -19.16
N ALA A 27 16.12 -2.62 -18.47
CA ALA A 27 15.66 -2.03 -17.21
C ALA A 27 14.31 -1.31 -17.39
N VAL A 28 14.14 -0.52 -18.46
CA VAL A 28 12.86 0.15 -18.77
C VAL A 28 11.73 -0.84 -18.96
N ILE A 29 11.95 -1.95 -19.69
CA ILE A 29 10.93 -3.01 -19.84
C ILE A 29 10.53 -3.58 -18.47
N PHE A 30 11.49 -3.82 -17.59
CA PHE A 30 11.22 -4.30 -16.23
C PHE A 30 10.48 -3.26 -15.37
N VAL A 31 10.70 -1.96 -15.57
CA VAL A 31 9.89 -0.90 -14.93
C VAL A 31 8.43 -1.06 -15.33
N PHE A 32 8.13 -1.23 -16.62
CA PHE A 32 6.75 -1.42 -17.08
C PHE A 32 6.12 -2.71 -16.53
N ILE A 33 6.86 -3.81 -16.50
CA ILE A 33 6.38 -5.07 -15.90
C ILE A 33 6.07 -4.86 -14.41
N PHE A 34 6.92 -4.13 -13.69
CA PHE A 34 6.68 -3.77 -12.30
C PHE A 34 5.40 -2.93 -12.14
N LEU A 35 5.20 -1.92 -13.00
CA LEU A 35 3.99 -1.09 -12.98
C LEU A 35 2.73 -1.91 -13.24
N VAL A 36 2.75 -2.85 -14.19
CA VAL A 36 1.62 -3.76 -14.44
C VAL A 36 1.34 -4.63 -13.21
N CYS A 37 2.38 -5.20 -12.60
CA CYS A 37 2.23 -5.98 -11.38
C CYS A 37 1.65 -5.15 -10.22
N PHE A 38 2.09 -3.90 -10.08
CA PHE A 38 1.61 -2.99 -9.05
C PHE A 38 0.13 -2.63 -9.27
N SER A 39 -0.24 -2.32 -10.51
CA SER A 39 -1.63 -1.98 -10.87
C SER A 39 -2.63 -3.13 -10.68
N ILE A 40 -2.19 -4.39 -10.72
CA ILE A 40 -3.05 -5.54 -10.43
C ILE A 40 -3.12 -5.82 -8.91
N GLY A 41 -2.00 -5.59 -8.21
CA GLY A 41 -1.87 -5.89 -6.79
C GLY A 41 -2.15 -4.68 -5.90
N LEU A 42 -1.09 -4.00 -5.47
CA LEU A 42 -1.16 -2.95 -4.45
C LEU A 42 -1.85 -1.66 -4.90
N GLY A 43 -2.10 -1.47 -6.20
CA GLY A 43 -2.86 -0.33 -6.70
C GLY A 43 -4.32 -0.34 -6.20
N PRO A 44 -5.15 -1.31 -6.64
CA PRO A 44 -6.58 -1.33 -6.31
C PRO A 44 -6.93 -2.07 -5.02
N ILE A 45 -6.15 -3.09 -4.61
CA ILE A 45 -6.53 -3.99 -3.50
C ILE A 45 -6.79 -3.26 -2.18
N PRO A 46 -5.96 -2.30 -1.73
CA PRO A 46 -6.21 -1.60 -0.45
C PRO A 46 -7.54 -0.82 -0.45
N PHE A 47 -7.95 -0.28 -1.59
CA PHE A 47 -9.22 0.43 -1.72
C PHE A 47 -10.40 -0.52 -1.65
N PHE A 48 -10.32 -1.67 -2.32
CA PHE A 48 -11.35 -2.71 -2.20
C PHE A 48 -11.43 -3.26 -0.78
N TYR A 49 -10.29 -3.58 -0.17
CA TYR A 49 -10.23 -4.07 1.20
C TYR A 49 -10.83 -3.08 2.20
N ALA A 50 -10.48 -1.80 2.09
CA ALA A 50 -11.05 -0.76 2.96
C ALA A 50 -12.58 -0.72 2.87
N ASN A 51 -13.15 -0.93 1.68
CA ASN A 51 -14.60 -0.98 1.46
C ASN A 51 -15.27 -2.26 2.00
N GLU A 52 -14.58 -3.39 1.96
CA GLU A 52 -15.07 -4.67 2.48
C GLU A 52 -15.09 -4.71 4.01
N VAL A 53 -14.09 -4.11 4.66
CA VAL A 53 -13.96 -4.10 6.13
C VAL A 53 -14.83 -3.04 6.80
N SER A 54 -15.17 -1.97 6.08
CA SER A 54 -15.87 -0.84 6.66
C SER A 54 -17.39 -0.98 6.63
N ARG A 55 -18.00 -0.53 7.73
CA ARG A 55 -19.45 -0.31 7.80
C ARG A 55 -19.85 0.79 6.81
N PRO A 56 -21.04 0.69 6.19
CA PRO A 56 -21.49 1.65 5.18
C PRO A 56 -21.39 3.12 5.62
N GLU A 57 -21.64 3.41 6.89
CA GLU A 57 -21.66 4.77 7.44
C GLU A 57 -20.27 5.40 7.56
N ALA A 58 -19.20 4.59 7.62
CA ALA A 58 -17.83 5.04 7.82
C ALA A 58 -16.94 4.89 6.57
N ARG A 59 -17.44 4.26 5.50
CA ARG A 59 -16.71 3.97 4.25
C ARG A 59 -16.02 5.21 3.67
N ASP A 60 -16.77 6.29 3.52
CA ASP A 60 -16.27 7.51 2.87
C ASP A 60 -15.16 8.18 3.70
N SER A 61 -15.32 8.18 5.03
CA SER A 61 -14.32 8.73 5.95
C SER A 61 -13.02 7.91 5.93
N ILE A 62 -13.12 6.58 5.91
CA ILE A 62 -11.97 5.68 5.85
C ILE A 62 -11.23 5.81 4.51
N GLN A 63 -11.96 5.87 3.40
CA GLN A 63 -11.37 6.06 2.08
C GLN A 63 -10.66 7.41 1.97
N ALA A 64 -11.28 8.50 2.45
CA ALA A 64 -10.66 9.82 2.46
C ALA A 64 -9.35 9.84 3.26
N LEU A 65 -9.33 9.23 4.45
CA LEU A 65 -8.11 9.10 5.24
C LEU A 65 -7.04 8.28 4.52
N GLY A 66 -7.43 7.18 3.86
CA GLY A 66 -6.53 6.37 3.05
C GLY A 66 -5.86 7.16 1.92
N PHE A 67 -6.62 8.00 1.22
CA PHE A 67 -6.06 8.89 0.20
C PHE A 67 -5.08 9.91 0.80
N VAL A 68 -5.44 10.56 1.91
CA VAL A 68 -4.54 11.52 2.58
C VAL A 68 -3.22 10.86 2.95
N VAL A 69 -3.27 9.68 3.58
CA VAL A 69 -2.05 8.94 3.97
C VAL A 69 -1.22 8.56 2.74
N ASN A 70 -1.85 8.11 1.65
CA ASN A 70 -1.17 7.77 0.39
C ASN A 70 -0.44 8.98 -0.20
N TYR A 71 -1.11 10.13 -0.32
CA TYR A 71 -0.50 11.33 -0.88
C TYR A 71 0.57 11.93 0.03
N VAL A 72 0.37 11.92 1.35
CA VAL A 72 1.40 12.36 2.31
C VAL A 72 2.64 11.47 2.20
N GLY A 73 2.47 10.15 2.10
CA GLY A 73 3.57 9.22 1.86
C GLY A 73 4.34 9.54 0.58
N ASN A 74 3.63 9.85 -0.52
CA ASN A 74 4.26 10.25 -1.78
C ASN A 74 5.02 11.58 -1.67
N ILE A 75 4.49 12.57 -0.94
CA ILE A 75 5.19 13.86 -0.71
C ILE A 75 6.46 13.65 0.09
N ILE A 76 6.39 12.92 1.20
CA ILE A 76 7.55 12.58 2.04
C ILE A 76 8.59 11.90 1.16
N LEU A 77 8.18 10.87 0.42
CA LEU A 77 9.10 10.12 -0.42
C LEU A 77 9.76 11.00 -1.49
N SER A 78 8.98 11.83 -2.19
CA SER A 78 9.49 12.73 -3.22
C SER A 78 10.48 13.75 -2.65
N LEU A 79 10.32 14.16 -1.39
CA LEU A 79 11.22 15.11 -0.74
C LEU A 79 12.54 14.46 -0.31
N PHE A 80 12.48 13.24 0.23
CA PHE A 80 13.67 12.53 0.73
C PHE A 80 14.43 11.78 -0.35
N PHE A 81 13.79 11.41 -1.47
CA PHE A 81 14.40 10.62 -2.53
C PHE A 81 15.69 11.22 -3.10
N PRO A 82 15.78 12.54 -3.44
CA PRO A 82 17.03 13.12 -3.94
C PRO A 82 18.19 13.03 -2.94
N ALA A 83 17.89 13.19 -1.64
CA ALA A 83 18.89 13.08 -0.58
C ALA A 83 19.40 11.64 -0.41
N PHE A 84 18.51 10.65 -0.49
CA PHE A 84 18.95 9.25 -0.46
C PHE A 84 19.67 8.83 -1.73
N ASN A 85 19.23 9.29 -2.89
CA ASN A 85 19.87 8.99 -4.17
C ASN A 85 21.30 9.54 -4.26
N SER A 86 21.56 10.73 -3.68
CA SER A 86 22.92 11.29 -3.65
C SER A 86 23.86 10.57 -2.68
N MET A 87 23.33 9.97 -1.60
CA MET A 87 24.12 9.23 -0.62
C MET A 87 24.37 7.77 -1.02
N LEU A 88 23.40 7.13 -1.66
CA LEU A 88 23.37 5.67 -1.87
C LEU A 88 23.42 5.25 -3.34
N GLY A 89 23.27 6.19 -4.29
CA GLY A 89 23.22 5.86 -5.72
C GLY A 89 22.12 4.84 -6.04
N GLY A 90 22.41 3.88 -6.92
CA GLY A 90 21.48 2.80 -7.32
C GLY A 90 21.01 1.88 -6.18
N TYR A 91 21.69 1.84 -5.03
CA TYR A 91 21.24 1.09 -3.85
C TYR A 91 20.01 1.69 -3.16
N VAL A 92 19.60 2.92 -3.50
CA VAL A 92 18.43 3.56 -2.88
C VAL A 92 17.16 2.71 -3.02
N PHE A 93 17.05 1.94 -4.11
CA PHE A 93 15.92 1.04 -4.37
C PHE A 93 15.84 -0.14 -3.37
N LEU A 94 16.92 -0.53 -2.70
CA LEU A 94 16.90 -1.57 -1.67
C LEU A 94 16.12 -1.14 -0.42
N ILE A 95 16.12 0.15 -0.08
CA ILE A 95 15.33 0.68 1.03
C ILE A 95 13.84 0.46 0.74
N PHE A 96 13.42 0.70 -0.50
CA PHE A 96 12.04 0.43 -0.93
C PHE A 96 11.69 -1.05 -0.89
N LEU A 97 12.62 -1.93 -1.30
CA LEU A 97 12.42 -3.37 -1.23
C LEU A 97 12.24 -3.83 0.23
N PHE A 98 12.99 -3.26 1.17
CA PHE A 98 12.85 -3.54 2.59
C PHE A 98 11.47 -3.14 3.13
N PHE A 99 11.00 -1.92 2.84
CA PHE A 99 9.66 -1.49 3.23
C PHE A 99 8.56 -2.33 2.56
N LEU A 100 8.77 -2.79 1.32
CA LEU A 100 7.85 -3.68 0.62
C LEU A 100 7.75 -5.06 1.30
N LEU A 101 8.85 -5.60 1.80
CA LEU A 101 8.86 -6.87 2.53
C LEU A 101 8.17 -6.73 3.90
N ILE A 102 8.42 -5.63 4.61
CA ILE A 102 7.74 -5.35 5.89
C ILE A 102 6.24 -5.22 5.67
N SER A 103 5.81 -4.46 4.66
CA SER A 103 4.39 -4.28 4.38
C SER A 103 3.75 -5.61 4.01
N LEU A 104 4.40 -6.43 3.16
CA LEU A 104 3.91 -7.77 2.85
C LEU A 104 3.77 -8.66 4.09
N GLY A 105 4.75 -8.63 4.99
CA GLY A 105 4.69 -9.35 6.27
C GLY A 105 3.55 -8.85 7.17
N PHE A 106 3.33 -7.54 7.21
CA PHE A 106 2.21 -6.95 7.94
C PHE A 106 0.86 -7.38 7.36
N LEU A 107 0.70 -7.33 6.03
CA LEU A 107 -0.52 -7.79 5.35
C LEU A 107 -0.81 -9.25 5.73
N TRP A 108 0.20 -10.12 5.70
CA TRP A 108 0.04 -11.55 5.97
C TRP A 108 -0.30 -11.87 7.42
N LEU A 109 0.24 -11.11 8.39
CA LEU A 109 0.05 -11.40 9.82
C LEU A 109 -1.19 -10.74 10.42
N LYS A 110 -1.55 -9.53 9.96
CA LYS A 110 -2.55 -8.69 10.64
C LYS A 110 -3.85 -8.51 9.88
N MET A 111 -3.89 -8.78 8.57
CA MET A 111 -5.12 -8.60 7.80
C MET A 111 -5.89 -9.92 7.69
N PRO A 112 -7.10 -10.01 8.25
CA PRO A 112 -7.95 -11.17 8.03
C PRO A 112 -8.37 -11.25 6.56
N GLU A 113 -8.47 -12.48 6.05
CA GLU A 113 -9.01 -12.76 4.72
C GLU A 113 -10.50 -12.34 4.69
N THR A 114 -10.84 -11.34 3.87
CA THR A 114 -12.21 -10.79 3.76
C THR A 114 -13.11 -11.63 2.85
N ARG A 115 -12.56 -12.63 2.17
CA ARG A 115 -13.27 -13.44 1.19
C ARG A 115 -14.33 -14.32 1.85
N ASN A 116 -15.60 -14.09 1.53
CA ASN A 116 -16.79 -14.75 2.08
C ASN A 116 -17.05 -14.50 3.58
N SER A 117 -16.41 -13.50 4.18
CA SER A 117 -16.64 -13.12 5.58
C SER A 117 -17.72 -12.03 5.68
N THR A 118 -18.63 -12.13 6.66
CA THR A 118 -19.61 -11.07 6.92
C THR A 118 -18.97 -9.96 7.76
N ILE A 119 -19.49 -8.73 7.68
CA ILE A 119 -19.05 -7.62 8.56
C ILE A 119 -19.10 -8.03 10.05
N GLY A 120 -20.11 -8.81 10.45
CA GLY A 120 -20.22 -9.36 11.81
C GLY A 120 -19.09 -10.33 12.19
N ASP A 121 -18.57 -11.10 11.24
CA ASP A 121 -17.44 -12.01 11.48
C ASP A 121 -16.13 -11.22 11.69
N LEU A 122 -15.97 -10.12 10.95
CA LEU A 122 -14.85 -9.19 11.15
C LEU A 122 -14.94 -8.46 12.48
N GLU A 123 -16.13 -8.03 12.90
CA GLU A 123 -16.32 -7.40 14.21
C GLU A 123 -15.98 -8.35 15.36
N ASN A 124 -16.35 -9.62 15.24
CA ASN A 124 -15.95 -10.65 16.20
C ASN A 124 -14.44 -10.89 16.22
N PHE A 125 -13.79 -10.90 15.06
CA PHE A 125 -12.33 -11.00 14.94
C PHE A 125 -11.63 -9.82 15.64
N TRP A 126 -12.13 -8.61 15.44
CA TRP A 126 -11.60 -7.38 16.05
C TRP A 126 -12.16 -7.07 17.45
N LYS A 127 -13.01 -7.95 18.01
CA LYS A 127 -13.69 -7.79 19.30
C LYS A 127 -14.40 -6.43 19.46
N ILE A 128 -15.02 -5.94 18.39
CA ILE A 128 -15.77 -4.69 18.39
C ILE A 128 -17.16 -4.98 19.00
N PRO A 129 -17.61 -4.27 20.05
CA PRO A 129 -18.93 -4.47 20.61
C PRO A 129 -20.02 -4.09 19.59
N SER A 130 -20.93 -5.02 19.34
CA SER A 130 -21.95 -4.94 18.27
C SER A 130 -23.11 -3.98 18.57
N ASN A 131 -23.18 -3.38 19.77
CA ASN A 131 -24.26 -2.48 20.17
C ASN A 131 -23.72 -1.22 20.86
N PRO A 132 -23.91 0.00 20.32
CA PRO A 132 -23.82 1.20 21.15
C PRO A 132 -24.97 1.18 22.18
N PRO A 133 -24.77 1.68 23.41
CA PRO A 133 -25.85 1.83 24.38
C PRO A 133 -27.01 2.61 23.74
N SER A 134 -28.25 2.20 24.00
CA SER A 134 -29.49 2.80 23.47
C SER A 134 -29.59 4.34 23.59
N ASP A 135 -28.75 4.94 24.44
CA ASP A 135 -28.72 6.38 24.71
C ASP A 135 -28.14 7.22 23.56
N SER A 136 -27.40 6.64 22.61
CA SER A 136 -26.84 7.40 21.47
C SER A 136 -27.84 7.65 20.33
N LEU A 137 -28.98 6.95 20.30
CA LEU A 137 -30.03 7.14 19.28
C LEU A 137 -30.77 8.48 19.44
N ILE A 138 -30.70 9.10 20.63
CA ILE A 138 -31.27 10.44 20.88
C ILE A 138 -30.40 11.53 20.25
N VAL A 139 -29.08 11.33 20.13
CA VAL A 139 -28.16 12.36 19.60
C VAL A 139 -28.21 12.44 18.07
N SER A 140 -28.49 11.32 17.37
CA SER A 140 -28.65 11.32 15.92
C SER A 140 -29.98 11.91 15.43
N SER A 141 -31.01 12.01 16.28
CA SER A 141 -32.26 12.71 15.91
C SER A 141 -32.18 14.23 16.11
N VAL A 142 -31.12 14.73 16.76
CA VAL A 142 -30.92 16.15 17.06
C VAL A 142 -29.98 16.83 16.04
N LYS A 143 -29.31 16.03 15.20
CA LYS A 143 -28.36 16.52 14.19
C LYS A 143 -28.92 16.35 12.77
N THR A 144 -30.13 16.87 12.54
CA THR A 144 -30.61 17.28 11.19
C THR A 144 -30.27 18.73 10.93
#